data_AF-A0A120FDW7-F1
#
_entry.id   AF-A0A120FDW7-F1
#
_cell.length_a   1.000
_cell.length_b   1.000
_cell.length_c   1.000
_cell.angle_alpha   90.00
_cell.angle_beta   90.00
_cell.angle_gamma   90.00
#
_symmetry.space_group_name_H-M   'P 1'
#
loop_
_entity.id
_entity.type
_entity.pdbx_description
1 polymer ?
#
loop_
_entity_poly.entity_id
_entity_poly.type
_entity_poly.pdbx_seq_one_letter_code
_entity_poly.pdbx_strand_id
1 'polypeptide(L)'
;MAAPSSKTANWAANALGDQTVLTRTKQSSAKFGESRKTSTAEQRQKLMTADQILEMKTGKMLLLARSKPPAMVDAIVSHRHPAYRGKLNRNPML
;
A
#
# COMPACT_ATOMS: atom_id res chain seq x y z
N MET A 1 -21.58 0.31 2.58
CA MET A 1 -20.49 -0.45 1.94
C MET A 1 -20.26 -1.68 2.78
N ALA A 2 -20.31 -2.87 2.19
CA ALA A 2 -20.01 -4.13 2.89
C ALA A 2 -18.48 -4.24 3.09
N ALA A 3 -18.06 -4.78 4.23
CA ALA A 3 -16.65 -5.10 4.46
C ALA A 3 -16.19 -6.17 3.45
N PRO A 4 -14.95 -6.10 2.93
CA PRO A 4 -14.44 -7.11 2.01
C PRO A 4 -14.34 -8.47 2.72
N SER A 5 -14.72 -9.55 2.03
CA SER A 5 -14.53 -10.90 2.56
C SER A 5 -13.03 -11.23 2.65
N SER A 6 -12.64 -12.12 3.57
CA SER A 6 -11.23 -12.56 3.72
C SER A 6 -10.64 -13.12 2.42
N LYS A 7 -11.45 -13.83 1.63
CA LYS A 7 -11.06 -14.34 0.31
C LYS A 7 -10.79 -13.20 -0.67
N THR A 8 -11.62 -12.16 -0.68
CA THR A 8 -11.44 -10.96 -1.50
C THR A 8 -10.20 -10.17 -1.06
N ALA A 9 -9.95 -10.06 0.24
CA ALA A 9 -8.76 -9.39 0.78
C ALA A 9 -7.47 -10.12 0.40
N ASN A 10 -7.43 -11.45 0.50
CA ASN A 10 -6.29 -12.26 0.05
C ASN A 10 -6.07 -12.16 -1.46
N TRP A 11 -7.14 -12.18 -2.25
CA TRP A 11 -7.05 -11.96 -3.69
C TRP A 11 -6.45 -10.57 -4.01
N ALA A 12 -6.92 -9.52 -3.34
CA ALA A 12 -6.42 -8.16 -3.54
C ALA A 12 -4.95 -8.01 -3.12
N ALA A 13 -4.56 -8.58 -1.98
CA ALA A 13 -3.17 -8.60 -1.50
C ALA A 13 -2.22 -9.27 -2.51
N ASN A 14 -2.69 -10.33 -3.18
CA ASN A 14 -1.90 -10.99 -4.22
C ASN A 14 -1.85 -10.18 -5.53
N ALA A 15 -2.95 -9.55 -5.92
CA ALA A 15 -3.02 -8.70 -7.11
C ALA A 15 -2.16 -7.43 -6.98
N LEU A 16 -2.00 -6.91 -5.77
CA LEU A 16 -1.13 -5.75 -5.46
C LEU A 16 0.37 -6.07 -5.66
N GLY A 17 0.74 -7.33 -5.52
CA GLY A 17 2.12 -7.79 -5.67
C GLY A 17 2.99 -7.57 -4.43
N ASP A 18 4.29 -7.71 -4.64
CA ASP A 18 5.31 -7.70 -3.59
C ASP A 18 6.31 -6.57 -3.82
N GLN A 19 6.78 -5.97 -2.73
CA GLN A 19 7.90 -5.03 -2.71
C GLN A 19 9.18 -5.74 -2.27
N THR A 20 10.27 -5.47 -2.98
CA THR A 20 11.61 -5.87 -2.52
C THR A 20 12.14 -4.82 -1.55
N VAL A 21 12.42 -5.22 -0.32
CA VAL A 21 13.00 -4.38 0.73
C VAL A 21 14.48 -4.78 0.88
N LEU A 22 15.37 -3.81 0.66
CA LEU A 22 16.80 -3.97 0.89
C LEU A 22 17.14 -3.55 2.32
N THR A 23 17.53 -4.49 3.17
CA THR A 23 17.96 -4.22 4.54
C THR A 23 19.48 -4.29 4.61
N ARG A 24 20.14 -3.18 4.97
CA ARG A 24 21.59 -3.13 5.16
C ARG A 24 21.92 -3.00 6.63
N THR A 25 22.40 -4.08 7.23
CA THR A 25 22.88 -4.10 8.63
C THR A 25 24.38 -3.85 8.67
N LYS A 26 24.79 -2.88 9.50
CA LYS A 26 26.20 -2.60 9.78
C LYS A 26 26.48 -3.05 11.21
N GLN A 27 27.32 -4.05 11.39
CA GLN A 27 27.81 -4.39 12.72
C GLN A 27 28.92 -3.41 13.11
N SER A 28 28.79 -2.76 14.26
CA SER A 28 29.87 -1.95 14.83
C SER A 28 30.99 -2.88 15.30
N SER A 29 32.24 -2.51 14.99
CA SER A 29 33.43 -3.20 15.49
C SER A 29 33.46 -3.15 17.02
N ALA A 30 33.68 -4.29 17.68
CA ALA A 30 33.74 -4.34 19.14
C ALA A 30 35.09 -3.84 19.67
N LYS A 31 36.12 -3.75 18.82
CA LYS A 31 37.47 -3.31 19.17
C LYS A 31 38.06 -2.33 18.14
N PHE A 32 38.97 -1.47 18.61
CA PHE A 32 39.71 -0.52 17.78
C PHE A 32 40.65 -1.31 16.85
N GLY A 33 40.32 -1.36 15.55
CA GLY A 33 41.07 -2.11 14.52
C GLY A 33 40.27 -3.21 13.79
N GLU A 34 39.05 -3.53 14.22
CA GLU A 34 38.21 -4.53 13.55
C GLU A 34 37.51 -3.96 12.30
N SER A 35 37.55 -4.68 11.18
CA SER A 35 36.88 -4.26 9.96
C SER A 35 35.35 -4.30 10.13
N ARG A 36 34.70 -3.19 9.76
CA ARG A 36 33.25 -3.01 9.91
C ARG A 36 32.52 -3.95 8.95
N LYS A 37 31.93 -5.03 9.48
CA LYS A 37 31.15 -5.97 8.66
C LYS A 37 29.81 -5.33 8.27
N THR A 38 29.55 -5.27 6.97
CA THR A 38 28.25 -4.87 6.44
C THR A 38 27.59 -6.07 5.77
N SER A 39 26.37 -6.40 6.19
CA SER A 39 25.54 -7.40 5.54
C SER A 39 24.37 -6.72 4.83
N THR A 40 24.01 -7.23 3.66
CA THR A 40 22.88 -6.77 2.85
C THR A 40 21.94 -7.95 2.65
N ALA A 41 20.69 -7.81 3.07
CA ALA A 41 19.64 -8.78 2.86
C ALA A 41 18.56 -8.18 1.96
N GLU A 42 18.16 -8.92 0.94
CA GLU A 42 17.01 -8.56 0.10
C GLU A 42 15.83 -9.44 0.52
N GLN A 43 14.69 -8.84 0.81
CA GLN A 43 13.48 -9.58 1.16
C GLN A 43 12.31 -9.10 0.31
N ARG A 44 11.63 -10.04 -0.35
CA ARG A 44 10.32 -9.79 -0.94
C ARG A 44 9.26 -9.85 0.16
N GLN A 45 8.49 -8.79 0.28
CA GLN A 45 7.37 -8.69 1.22
C GLN A 45 6.12 -8.21 0.49
N LYS A 46 4.94 -8.68 0.91
CA LYS A 46 3.67 -8.21 0.35
C LYS A 46 3.58 -6.70 0.49
N LEU A 47 3.17 -6.03 -0.59
CA LEU A 47 3.02 -4.58 -0.60
C LEU A 47 1.95 -4.12 0.41
N MET A 48 0.92 -4.94 0.58
CA MET A 48 -0.09 -4.79 1.62
C MET A 48 -0.60 -6.18 2.00
N THR A 49 -0.78 -6.44 3.29
CA THR A 49 -1.32 -7.73 3.77
C THR A 49 -2.84 -7.76 3.72
N ALA A 50 -3.43 -8.96 3.70
CA ALA A 50 -4.88 -9.10 3.74
C ALA A 50 -5.50 -8.48 5.00
N ASP A 51 -4.83 -8.61 6.14
CA ASP A 51 -5.28 -7.99 7.40
C ASP A 51 -5.28 -6.46 7.30
N GLN A 52 -4.24 -5.88 6.72
CA GLN A 52 -4.19 -4.43 6.47
C GLN A 52 -5.33 -3.97 5.55
N ILE A 53 -5.72 -4.78 4.57
CA ILE A 53 -6.85 -4.49 3.65
C ILE A 53 -8.18 -4.57 4.39
N LEU A 54 -8.35 -5.56 5.28
CA LEU A 54 -9.54 -5.74 6.10
C LEU A 54 -9.70 -4.61 7.12
N GLU A 55 -8.60 -4.13 7.69
CA GLU A 55 -8.55 -3.04 8.67
C GLU A 55 -8.63 -1.64 8.04
N MET A 56 -8.71 -1.54 6.71
CA MET A 56 -8.85 -0.25 6.04
C MET A 56 -10.09 0.50 6.51
N LYS A 57 -9.88 1.70 7.04
CA LYS A 57 -10.97 2.60 7.43
C LYS A 57 -11.86 2.91 6.23
N THR A 58 -13.16 2.90 6.46
CA THR A 58 -14.14 3.32 5.46
C THR A 58 -13.83 4.75 5.01
N GLY A 59 -13.76 4.98 3.70
CA GLY A 59 -13.42 6.28 3.14
C GLY A 59 -11.93 6.49 2.88
N LYS A 60 -11.06 5.49 3.08
CA LYS A 60 -9.70 5.46 2.55
C LYS A 60 -9.63 4.62 1.27
N MET A 61 -8.74 4.96 0.35
CA MET A 61 -8.49 4.27 -0.90
C MET A 61 -6.98 4.11 -1.10
N LEU A 62 -6.58 3.00 -1.73
CA LEU A 62 -5.19 2.80 -2.14
C LEU A 62 -4.98 3.35 -3.55
N LEU A 63 -4.01 4.25 -3.72
CA LEU A 63 -3.59 4.79 -5.00
C LEU A 63 -2.37 4.04 -5.51
N LEU A 64 -2.55 3.33 -6.63
CA LEU A 64 -1.49 2.66 -7.37
C LEU A 64 -1.10 3.52 -8.56
N ALA A 65 0.04 4.20 -8.47
CA ALA A 65 0.60 4.95 -9.58
C ALA A 65 1.84 4.24 -10.12
N ARG A 66 2.00 4.21 -11.43
CA ARG A 66 3.17 3.60 -12.08
C ARG A 66 4.46 4.20 -11.52
N SER A 67 5.37 3.33 -11.10
CA SER A 67 6.70 3.68 -10.58
C SER A 67 6.72 4.50 -9.28
N LYS A 68 5.61 4.59 -8.54
CA LYS A 68 5.56 5.21 -7.21
C LYS A 68 5.14 4.19 -6.17
N PRO A 69 5.60 4.32 -4.91
CA PRO A 69 5.08 3.51 -3.83
C PRO A 69 3.57 3.76 -3.68
N PRO A 70 2.78 2.74 -3.29
CA PRO A 70 1.36 2.91 -3.05
C PRO A 70 1.13 3.98 -1.98
N ALA A 71 0.15 4.82 -2.23
CA ALA A 71 -0.25 5.84 -1.27
C ALA A 71 -1.65 5.56 -0.75
N MET A 72 -1.85 5.69 0.56
CA MET A 72 -3.18 5.72 1.15
C MET A 72 -3.74 7.13 0.99
N VAL A 73 -4.87 7.25 0.30
CA VAL A 73 -5.53 8.53 0.06
C VAL A 73 -6.95 8.51 0.61
N ASP A 74 -7.55 9.68 0.84
CA ASP A 74 -8.97 9.77 1.11
C ASP A 74 -9.75 9.42 -0.15
N ALA A 75 -10.77 8.57 0.00
CA ALA A 75 -11.65 8.19 -1.08
C ALA A 75 -12.35 9.44 -1.60
N ILE A 76 -12.09 9.79 -2.85
CA ILE A 76 -12.75 10.91 -3.50
C ILE A 76 -14.19 10.47 -3.80
N VAL A 77 -15.09 10.86 -2.91
CA VAL A 77 -16.53 10.69 -3.12
C VAL A 77 -16.99 11.85 -3.98
N SER A 78 -17.05 11.62 -5.29
CA SER A 78 -17.32 12.64 -6.32
C SER A 78 -18.57 13.48 -6.06
N HIS A 79 -19.63 12.92 -5.48
CA HIS A 79 -20.85 13.66 -5.15
C HIS A 79 -20.73 14.54 -3.89
N ARG A 80 -19.75 14.30 -3.01
CA ARG A 80 -19.49 15.10 -1.80
C ARG A 80 -18.39 16.14 -1.99
N HIS A 81 -17.49 15.94 -2.95
CA HIS A 81 -16.36 16.84 -3.16
C HIS A 81 -16.80 18.12 -3.90
N PRO A 82 -16.49 19.33 -3.39
CA PRO A 82 -17.01 20.60 -3.95
C PRO A 82 -16.65 20.82 -5.43
N ALA A 83 -15.46 20.36 -5.87
CA ALA A 83 -15.04 20.47 -7.26
C ALA A 83 -15.85 19.60 -8.26
N TYR A 84 -16.51 18.55 -7.76
CA TYR A 84 -17.22 17.53 -8.55
C TYR A 84 -18.74 17.51 -8.27
N ARG A 85 -19.18 18.17 -7.21
CA ARG A 85 -20.59 18.33 -6.84
C ARG A 85 -21.36 18.97 -8.00
N GLY A 86 -22.31 18.23 -8.58
CA GLY A 86 -23.13 18.67 -9.72
C GLY A 86 -22.54 18.43 -11.11
N LYS A 87 -21.28 17.94 -11.21
CA LYS A 87 -20.65 17.57 -12.49
C LYS A 87 -20.81 16.10 -12.85
N LEU A 88 -21.29 15.27 -11.94
CA LEU A 88 -21.64 13.90 -12.26
C LEU A 88 -22.88 13.91 -13.15
N ASN A 89 -22.75 13.40 -14.37
CA ASN A 89 -23.91 13.11 -15.21
C ASN A 89 -24.83 12.17 -14.43
N ARG A 90 -26.09 12.58 -14.29
CA ARG A 90 -27.09 11.87 -13.48
C ARG A 90 -27.59 10.60 -14.16
N ASN A 91 -27.25 10.39 -15.43
CA ASN A 91 -27.76 9.30 -16.23
C ASN A 91 -26.72 8.18 -16.38
N PRO A 92 -26.88 7.02 -15.70
CA PRO A 92 -25.98 5.88 -15.83
C PRO A 92 -26.26 4.99 -17.06
N MET A 93 -27.16 5.40 -17.96
CA MET A 93 -27.74 4.55 -19.01
C MET A 93 -27.85 5.24 -20.41
N LEU A 94 -27.05 6.28 -20.69
CA LEU A 94 -26.85 6.80 -22.05
C LEU A 94 -25.47 6.44 -22.57
#